data_AF-A0AAN8NYB5-F1
#
_entry.id   AF-A0AAN8NYB5-F1
#
_cell.length_a   1.000
_cell.length_b   1.000
_cell.length_c   1.000
_cell.angle_alpha   90.00
_cell.angle_beta   90.00
_cell.angle_gamma   90.00
#
_symmetry.space_group_name_H-M   'P 1'
#
loop_
_entity.id
_entity.type
_entity.pdbx_description
1 polymer ?
#
loop_
_entity_poly.entity_id
_entity_poly.type
_entity_poly.pdbx_seq_one_letter_code
_entity_poly.pdbx_strand_id
1 'polypeptide(L)'
;MEVGKSEETLSNLLSDIQLTAQHHNTSGGPLNIPQIDALLRPHLQDHLHNQSIAQAHSQHPAGSFDIPSDDIALSRDRPAIIEISSDGCGAGKTHLLYYITCMALLPSSWNGINLGGKESAVIFIDCDSCFDIVRLSEVIESYIKSRISLSIQFCESKQTGLPKDPMPEDAPDAPGAPLPPSSPSSEVEDEEIKEYLALLNSITPSDITELTVYSLSHLHVYTPTSPSHFLEILASIPDYLLSSTSHSSHDLPLASLIIDGISAFYWLERASSASTATSSMVFSDPPSQTTSQNKNNENPPPQTIEDKEPKLSLQSRYDLIISHLLTITTRFNNNIIITNTIIPTNSSHPTHVSNPHNNIPSYPRHLPICYTYSPMFLSARIILSKDVVAPFQADIGLLEAYKEREMRMNVVKKAGTSAWVEGAGVRKGESGRRNGGWFWFWIGEEGVKIGAEEDGEGGNR
;
A
#
# COMPACT_ATOMS: atom_id res chain seq x y z
N MET A 1 34.63 35.71 -2.67
CA MET A 1 33.40 35.51 -1.87
C MET A 1 32.20 35.12 -2.76
N GLU A 2 32.42 34.53 -3.95
CA GLU A 2 31.35 34.24 -4.92
C GLU A 2 30.84 32.79 -4.92
N VAL A 3 31.54 31.86 -4.25
CA VAL A 3 31.15 30.43 -4.24
C VAL A 3 29.86 30.17 -3.43
N GLY A 4 29.48 31.08 -2.52
CA GLY A 4 28.30 30.89 -1.66
C GLY A 4 26.96 31.31 -2.26
N LYS A 5 26.95 32.07 -3.38
CA LYS A 5 25.70 32.55 -3.99
C LYS A 5 25.07 31.56 -4.96
N SER A 6 25.88 30.79 -5.69
CA SER A 6 25.43 29.77 -6.65
C SER A 6 24.84 28.54 -5.95
N GLU A 7 25.40 28.11 -4.81
CA GLU A 7 24.80 27.04 -4.00
C GLU A 7 23.41 27.44 -3.45
N GLU A 8 23.25 28.71 -3.08
CA GLU A 8 21.99 29.24 -2.55
C GLU A 8 20.91 29.30 -3.66
N THR A 9 21.28 29.60 -4.90
CA THR A 9 20.35 29.65 -6.05
C THR A 9 19.92 28.25 -6.50
N LEU A 10 20.85 27.31 -6.57
CA LEU A 10 20.56 25.91 -6.88
C LEU A 10 19.72 25.24 -5.78
N SER A 11 19.95 25.59 -4.51
CA SER A 11 19.11 25.15 -3.40
C SER A 11 17.68 25.72 -3.48
N ASN A 12 17.52 26.97 -3.94
CA ASN A 12 16.23 27.59 -4.14
C ASN A 12 15.49 26.99 -5.35
N LEU A 13 16.17 26.69 -6.45
CA LEU A 13 15.61 26.00 -7.63
C LEU A 13 15.18 24.57 -7.29
N LEU A 14 16.01 23.83 -6.54
CA LEU A 14 15.65 22.51 -6.00
C LEU A 14 14.50 22.61 -5.00
N SER A 15 14.44 23.68 -4.21
CA SER A 15 13.32 23.96 -3.30
C SER A 15 12.05 24.30 -4.06
N ASP A 16 12.12 24.98 -5.21
CA ASP A 16 10.99 25.30 -6.07
C ASP A 16 10.50 24.06 -6.83
N ILE A 17 11.40 23.19 -7.27
CA ILE A 17 11.07 21.85 -7.80
C ILE A 17 10.44 20.99 -6.70
N GLN A 18 10.95 21.07 -5.47
CA GLN A 18 10.34 20.46 -4.29
C GLN A 18 8.95 21.07 -4.04
N LEU A 19 8.78 22.39 -4.07
CA LEU A 19 7.53 23.13 -3.80
C LEU A 19 6.45 22.83 -4.85
N THR A 20 6.81 22.74 -6.12
CA THR A 20 5.88 22.41 -7.22
C THR A 20 5.45 20.94 -7.16
N ALA A 21 6.32 20.06 -6.65
CA ALA A 21 5.97 18.67 -6.30
C ALA A 21 5.31 18.53 -4.91
N GLN A 22 5.36 19.57 -4.06
CA GLN A 22 4.92 19.59 -2.66
C GLN A 22 3.52 20.18 -2.45
N HIS A 23 2.69 20.35 -3.50
CA HIS A 23 1.27 20.61 -3.27
C HIS A 23 0.56 19.51 -2.44
N HIS A 24 1.25 18.42 -2.03
CA HIS A 24 0.74 17.43 -1.08
C HIS A 24 1.67 16.93 0.06
N ASN A 25 2.84 17.53 0.37
CA ASN A 25 3.76 16.89 1.33
C ASN A 25 4.23 17.75 2.52
N THR A 26 3.56 17.58 3.67
CA THR A 26 4.16 17.77 5.02
C THR A 26 3.55 16.78 6.03
N SER A 27 3.89 15.48 5.91
CA SER A 27 3.99 14.46 6.99
C SER A 27 3.93 13.06 6.39
N GLY A 28 5.00 12.27 6.54
CA GLY A 28 5.09 10.91 6.01
C GLY A 28 4.01 10.01 6.62
N GLY A 29 3.07 9.55 5.79
CA GLY A 29 2.05 8.60 6.20
C GLY A 29 2.53 7.15 6.14
N PRO A 30 1.67 6.20 6.53
CA PRO A 30 2.03 4.80 6.63
C PRO A 30 2.39 4.15 5.28
N LEU A 31 1.75 4.58 4.18
CA LEU A 31 2.00 4.02 2.85
C LEU A 31 3.04 4.80 2.03
N ASN A 32 3.42 6.00 2.47
CA ASN A 32 4.23 6.94 1.70
C ASN A 32 3.58 7.35 0.37
N ILE A 33 2.26 7.45 0.37
CA ILE A 33 1.46 7.86 -0.78
C ILE A 33 0.57 8.98 -0.27
N PRO A 34 0.98 10.27 -0.39
CA PRO A 34 0.32 11.39 0.27
C PRO A 34 -1.19 11.44 0.03
N GLN A 35 -1.60 11.12 -1.20
CA GLN A 35 -2.98 11.02 -1.63
C GLN A 35 -3.77 10.00 -0.80
N ILE A 36 -3.26 8.77 -0.67
CA ILE A 36 -3.93 7.69 0.06
C ILE A 36 -3.79 7.90 1.57
N ASP A 37 -2.63 8.33 2.04
CA ASP A 37 -2.37 8.59 3.46
C ASP A 37 -3.26 9.70 4.02
N ALA A 38 -3.57 10.73 3.23
CA ALA A 38 -4.54 11.77 3.61
C ALA A 38 -5.96 11.20 3.83
N LEU A 39 -6.34 10.19 3.05
CA LEU A 39 -7.64 9.51 3.17
C LEU A 39 -7.67 8.54 4.36
N LEU A 40 -6.54 7.92 4.69
CA LEU A 40 -6.41 7.00 5.83
C LEU A 40 -6.34 7.73 7.18
N ARG A 41 -5.70 8.90 7.24
CA ARG A 41 -5.42 9.65 8.47
C ARG A 41 -6.61 9.74 9.46
N PRO A 42 -7.84 10.07 9.04
CA PRO A 42 -8.99 10.16 9.95
C PRO A 42 -9.31 8.82 10.63
N HIS A 43 -9.22 7.73 9.88
CA HIS A 43 -9.52 6.37 10.35
C HIS A 43 -8.46 5.86 11.32
N LEU A 44 -7.20 6.16 11.05
CA LEU A 44 -6.09 5.86 11.96
C LEU A 44 -6.24 6.61 13.29
N GLN A 45 -6.70 7.87 13.24
CA GLN A 45 -6.96 8.64 14.46
C GLN A 45 -8.12 8.05 15.27
N ASP A 46 -9.22 7.67 14.61
CA ASP A 46 -10.36 7.01 15.27
C ASP A 46 -9.96 5.67 15.89
N HIS A 47 -9.09 4.91 15.21
CA HIS A 47 -8.54 3.66 15.74
C HIS A 47 -7.72 3.89 17.02
N LEU A 48 -6.81 4.88 17.02
CA LEU A 48 -6.02 5.22 18.21
C LEU A 48 -6.89 5.67 19.38
N HIS A 49 -7.95 6.44 19.11
CA HIS A 49 -8.93 6.85 20.11
C HIS A 49 -9.65 5.64 20.72
N ASN A 50 -10.15 4.73 19.87
CA ASN A 50 -10.85 3.53 20.31
C ASN A 50 -9.93 2.57 21.10
N GLN A 51 -8.66 2.43 20.70
CA GLN A 51 -7.66 1.69 21.48
C GLN A 51 -7.47 2.27 22.88
N SER A 52 -7.38 3.60 22.99
CA SER A 52 -7.19 4.29 24.27
C SER A 52 -8.38 4.03 25.21
N ILE A 53 -9.62 4.08 24.69
CA ILE A 53 -10.83 3.75 25.45
C ILE A 53 -10.81 2.27 25.91
N ALA A 54 -10.48 1.35 25.01
CA ALA A 54 -10.42 -0.08 25.34
C ALA A 54 -9.38 -0.38 26.42
N GLN A 55 -8.21 0.27 26.35
CA GLN A 55 -7.15 0.17 27.37
C GLN A 55 -7.61 0.73 28.72
N ALA A 56 -8.25 1.89 28.74
CA ALA A 56 -8.80 2.49 29.96
C ALA A 56 -9.85 1.59 30.63
N HIS A 57 -10.74 0.97 29.84
CA HIS A 57 -11.75 0.03 30.35
C HIS A 57 -11.14 -1.26 30.92
N SER A 58 -9.97 -1.70 30.41
CA SER A 58 -9.28 -2.88 30.93
C SER A 58 -8.53 -2.64 32.24
N GLN A 59 -8.17 -1.38 32.54
CA GLN A 59 -7.36 -1.03 33.70
C GLN A 59 -8.18 -0.53 34.91
N HIS A 60 -9.45 -0.15 34.73
CA HIS A 60 -10.32 0.29 35.83
C HIS A 60 -11.74 -0.29 35.72
N PRO A 61 -12.17 -1.20 36.63
CA PRO A 61 -13.57 -1.56 36.74
C PRO A 61 -14.31 -0.44 37.49
N ALA A 62 -15.14 0.31 36.75
CA ALA A 62 -16.16 1.23 37.24
C ALA A 62 -15.73 2.27 38.31
N GLY A 63 -15.33 3.47 37.87
CA GLY A 63 -15.24 4.64 38.75
C GLY A 63 -14.67 5.88 38.04
N SER A 64 -15.50 6.92 37.93
CA SER A 64 -15.26 8.29 37.41
C SER A 64 -14.69 8.44 35.99
N PHE A 65 -15.56 8.92 35.09
CA PHE A 65 -15.20 9.38 33.76
C PHE A 65 -14.61 10.79 33.83
N ASP A 66 -13.29 10.91 33.68
CA ASP A 66 -12.70 12.10 33.08
C ASP A 66 -12.56 11.83 31.58
N ILE A 67 -13.37 12.52 30.79
CA ILE A 67 -13.27 12.52 29.33
C ILE A 67 -11.93 13.20 29.00
N PRO A 68 -10.97 12.52 28.35
CA PRO A 68 -9.76 13.18 27.89
C PRO A 68 -10.14 14.29 26.91
N SER A 69 -9.72 15.52 27.19
CA SER A 69 -9.87 16.67 26.31
C SER A 69 -9.29 16.35 24.92
N ASP A 70 -10.03 16.72 23.87
CA ASP A 70 -9.74 16.50 22.44
C ASP A 70 -8.40 17.09 21.94
N ASP A 71 -7.62 17.75 22.81
CA ASP A 71 -6.41 18.48 22.45
C ASP A 71 -5.09 17.70 22.66
N ILE A 72 -5.13 16.42 23.03
CA ILE A 72 -3.92 15.59 23.03
C ILE A 72 -3.65 15.11 21.61
N ALA A 73 -2.70 15.74 20.93
CA ALA A 73 -2.15 15.25 19.67
C ALA A 73 -1.58 13.82 19.87
N LEU A 74 -2.41 12.80 19.61
CA LEU A 74 -2.00 11.39 19.64
C LEU A 74 -0.82 11.20 18.69
N SER A 75 0.23 10.52 19.16
CA SER A 75 1.52 10.43 18.47
C SER A 75 1.32 9.95 17.03
N ARG A 76 1.72 10.79 16.07
CA ARG A 76 1.66 10.55 14.62
C ARG A 76 2.58 9.41 14.16
N ASP A 77 3.27 8.75 15.09
CA ASP A 77 4.40 7.83 14.86
C ASP A 77 4.11 6.36 15.21
N ARG A 78 2.87 6.00 15.62
CA ARG A 78 2.57 4.58 15.86
C ARG A 78 2.48 3.82 14.53
N PRO A 79 3.16 2.67 14.41
CA PRO A 79 3.03 1.82 13.23
C PRO A 79 1.58 1.43 12.97
N ALA A 80 1.16 1.52 11.71
CA ALA A 80 -0.17 1.10 11.29
C ALA A 80 -0.13 -0.34 10.77
N ILE A 81 -1.19 -1.10 11.08
CA ILE A 81 -1.49 -2.38 10.43
C ILE A 81 -2.66 -2.13 9.49
N ILE A 82 -2.40 -2.23 8.19
CA ILE A 82 -3.36 -1.91 7.13
C ILE A 82 -3.71 -3.18 6.37
N GLU A 83 -5.01 -3.48 6.27
CA GLU A 83 -5.51 -4.54 5.41
C GLU A 83 -5.91 -3.95 4.06
N ILE A 84 -5.46 -4.58 2.97
CA ILE A 84 -5.95 -4.34 1.61
C ILE A 84 -6.77 -5.54 1.18
N SER A 85 -8.08 -5.35 1.11
CA SER A 85 -9.06 -6.30 0.61
C SER A 85 -9.55 -5.89 -0.78
N SER A 86 -10.26 -6.77 -1.48
CA SER A 86 -10.92 -6.40 -2.73
C SER A 86 -12.13 -7.24 -3.05
N ASP A 87 -13.09 -6.67 -3.76
CA ASP A 87 -14.34 -7.34 -4.12
C ASP A 87 -14.25 -8.40 -5.22
N GLY A 88 -13.17 -8.41 -5.99
CA GLY A 88 -12.92 -9.39 -7.03
C GLY A 88 -11.44 -9.58 -7.33
N CYS A 89 -11.12 -10.65 -8.05
CA CYS A 89 -9.79 -10.86 -8.58
C CYS A 89 -9.45 -9.75 -9.59
N GLY A 90 -8.19 -9.30 -9.60
CA GLY A 90 -7.76 -8.26 -10.55
C GLY A 90 -8.22 -6.84 -10.22
N ALA A 91 -8.74 -6.58 -9.02
CA ALA A 91 -9.11 -5.24 -8.53
C ALA A 91 -7.91 -4.35 -8.13
N GLY A 92 -6.69 -4.71 -8.52
CA GLY A 92 -5.51 -3.85 -8.33
C GLY A 92 -4.72 -4.04 -7.03
N LYS A 93 -5.06 -5.00 -6.16
CA LYS A 93 -4.31 -5.24 -4.88
C LYS A 93 -2.81 -5.39 -5.08
N THR A 94 -2.40 -6.36 -5.90
CA THR A 94 -0.98 -6.63 -6.19
C THR A 94 -0.30 -5.42 -6.82
N HIS A 95 -1.01 -4.68 -7.68
CA HIS A 95 -0.47 -3.46 -8.28
C HIS A 95 -0.24 -2.36 -7.23
N LEU A 96 -1.17 -2.17 -6.29
CA LEU A 96 -1.02 -1.25 -5.17
C LEU A 96 0.13 -1.68 -4.25
N LEU A 97 0.28 -2.97 -3.95
CA LEU A 97 1.42 -3.47 -3.17
C LEU A 97 2.75 -3.17 -3.86
N TYR A 98 2.85 -3.36 -5.17
CA TYR A 98 4.07 -3.06 -5.93
C TYR A 98 4.38 -1.57 -5.95
N TYR A 99 3.36 -0.73 -6.06
CA TYR A 99 3.55 0.72 -5.98
C TYR A 99 4.00 1.16 -4.57
N ILE A 100 3.39 0.62 -3.50
CA ILE A 100 3.84 0.89 -2.12
C ILE A 100 5.29 0.43 -1.92
N THR A 101 5.64 -0.75 -2.45
CA THR A 101 7.01 -1.28 -2.41
C THR A 101 7.98 -0.36 -3.17
N CYS A 102 7.61 0.09 -4.37
CA CYS A 102 8.37 1.05 -5.16
C CYS A 102 8.66 2.34 -4.37
N MET A 103 7.62 2.93 -3.74
CA MET A 103 7.77 4.15 -2.94
C MET A 103 8.58 3.95 -1.66
N ALA A 104 8.70 2.73 -1.16
CA ALA A 104 9.55 2.42 0.00
C ALA A 104 11.02 2.22 -0.40
N LEU A 105 11.28 1.52 -1.50
CA LEU A 105 12.62 1.13 -1.95
C LEU A 105 13.39 2.27 -2.67
N LEU A 106 12.69 3.13 -3.40
CA LEU A 106 13.35 4.23 -4.12
C LEU A 106 13.89 5.28 -3.13
N PRO A 107 14.99 5.98 -3.47
CA PRO A 107 15.44 7.11 -2.69
C PRO A 107 14.50 8.30 -2.83
N SER A 108 14.65 9.29 -1.95
CA SER A 108 13.86 10.52 -2.02
C SER A 108 14.21 11.36 -3.27
N SER A 109 15.48 11.32 -3.69
CA SER A 109 15.97 11.94 -4.92
C SER A 109 17.11 11.14 -5.55
N TRP A 110 17.30 11.33 -6.85
CA TRP A 110 18.39 10.72 -7.62
C TRP A 110 18.79 11.64 -8.77
N ASN A 111 20.06 12.02 -8.90
CA ASN A 111 20.54 12.97 -9.91
C ASN A 111 19.73 14.29 -9.97
N GLY A 112 19.29 14.80 -8.82
CA GLY A 112 18.44 16.01 -8.73
C GLY A 112 16.95 15.76 -9.00
N ILE A 113 16.57 14.57 -9.51
CA ILE A 113 15.19 14.18 -9.74
C ILE A 113 14.54 13.80 -8.41
N ASN A 114 13.43 14.43 -8.07
CA ASN A 114 12.64 14.06 -6.89
C ASN A 114 11.83 12.79 -7.19
N LEU A 115 12.21 11.68 -6.56
CA LEU A 115 11.53 10.39 -6.67
C LEU A 115 10.54 10.16 -5.51
N GLY A 116 10.63 10.92 -4.42
CA GLY A 116 9.69 10.85 -3.30
C GLY A 116 9.68 9.53 -2.52
N GLY A 117 10.67 8.66 -2.74
CA GLY A 117 10.79 7.40 -2.02
C GLY A 117 11.42 7.55 -0.63
N LYS A 118 11.43 6.46 0.16
CA LYS A 118 11.93 6.42 1.56
C LYS A 118 13.34 5.88 1.74
N GLU A 119 13.98 5.36 0.69
CA GLU A 119 15.28 4.66 0.77
C GLU A 119 15.32 3.66 1.94
N SER A 120 14.39 2.72 1.95
CA SER A 120 14.17 1.84 3.09
C SER A 120 14.09 0.38 2.66
N ALA A 121 14.37 -0.53 3.59
CA ALA A 121 14.17 -1.94 3.37
C ALA A 121 12.67 -2.30 3.39
N VAL A 122 12.31 -3.33 2.63
CA VAL A 122 10.95 -3.92 2.64
C VAL A 122 11.07 -5.43 2.81
N ILE A 123 10.27 -6.00 3.70
CA ILE A 123 10.05 -7.45 3.74
C ILE A 123 8.73 -7.74 3.03
N PHE A 124 8.77 -8.64 2.04
CA PHE A 124 7.60 -9.11 1.30
C PHE A 124 7.42 -10.61 1.54
N ILE A 125 6.33 -10.99 2.20
CA ILE A 125 5.97 -12.39 2.43
C ILE A 125 4.85 -12.74 1.44
N ASP A 126 5.17 -13.59 0.48
CA ASP A 126 4.25 -14.08 -0.55
C ASP A 126 3.69 -15.45 -0.14
N CYS A 127 2.49 -15.44 0.44
CA CYS A 127 1.82 -16.66 0.88
C CYS A 127 1.05 -17.38 -0.24
N ASP A 128 0.70 -16.67 -1.31
CA ASP A 128 -0.10 -17.19 -2.42
C ASP A 128 0.74 -17.53 -3.67
N SER A 129 2.07 -17.40 -3.59
CA SER A 129 3.01 -17.66 -4.69
C SER A 129 2.71 -16.85 -5.95
N CYS A 130 2.25 -15.61 -5.76
CA CYS A 130 1.82 -14.69 -6.82
C CYS A 130 2.76 -13.51 -7.02
N PHE A 131 3.84 -13.43 -6.24
CA PHE A 131 4.84 -12.37 -6.38
C PHE A 131 5.64 -12.53 -7.68
N ASP A 132 5.85 -11.41 -8.36
CA ASP A 132 6.53 -11.30 -9.63
C ASP A 132 7.50 -10.12 -9.58
N ILE A 133 8.78 -10.46 -9.44
CA ILE A 133 9.88 -9.49 -9.38
C ILE A 133 10.05 -8.71 -10.67
N VAL A 134 9.78 -9.32 -11.83
CA VAL A 134 9.90 -8.66 -13.14
C VAL A 134 8.83 -7.59 -13.24
N ARG A 135 7.62 -7.91 -12.79
CA ARG A 135 6.54 -6.93 -12.75
C ARG A 135 6.82 -5.79 -11.76
N LEU A 136 7.43 -6.06 -10.62
CA LEU A 136 7.86 -5.01 -9.69
C LEU A 136 8.97 -4.13 -10.31
N SER A 137 9.97 -4.72 -10.98
CA SER A 137 11.02 -3.94 -11.65
C SER A 137 10.46 -3.05 -12.76
N GLU A 138 9.49 -3.54 -13.53
CA GLU A 138 8.78 -2.72 -14.53
C GLU A 138 8.07 -1.52 -13.89
N VAL A 139 7.43 -1.71 -12.73
CA VAL A 139 6.76 -0.62 -12.00
C VAL A 139 7.79 0.42 -11.54
N ILE A 140 8.91 -0.02 -10.96
CA ILE A 140 9.99 0.87 -10.51
C ILE A 140 10.59 1.66 -11.69
N GLU A 141 10.97 0.97 -12.76
CA GLU A 141 11.54 1.63 -13.94
C GLU A 141 10.56 2.59 -14.60
N SER A 142 9.29 2.19 -14.73
CA SER A 142 8.25 3.04 -15.31
C SER A 142 8.04 4.30 -14.47
N TYR A 143 8.09 4.17 -13.15
CA TYR A 143 7.99 5.31 -12.23
C TYR A 143 9.18 6.26 -12.41
N ILE A 144 10.42 5.75 -12.38
CA ILE A 144 11.63 6.56 -12.59
C ILE A 144 11.57 7.31 -13.93
N LYS A 145 11.24 6.60 -15.02
CA LYS A 145 11.10 7.18 -16.37
C LYS A 145 10.08 8.32 -16.38
N SER A 146 8.92 8.12 -15.74
CA SER A 146 7.91 9.16 -15.66
C SER A 146 8.40 10.39 -14.87
N ARG A 147 9.15 10.20 -13.77
CA ARG A 147 9.70 11.31 -12.99
C ARG A 147 10.73 12.11 -13.79
N ILE A 148 11.57 11.43 -14.57
CA ILE A 148 12.50 12.08 -15.51
C ILE A 148 11.72 12.91 -16.54
N SER A 149 10.71 12.33 -17.19
CA SER A 149 9.89 13.04 -18.18
C SER A 149 9.20 14.27 -17.60
N LEU A 150 8.66 14.19 -16.38
CA LEU A 150 8.06 15.33 -15.69
C LEU A 150 9.10 16.43 -15.38
N SER A 151 10.31 16.05 -14.97
CA SER A 151 11.40 17.01 -14.74
C SER A 151 11.83 17.72 -16.02
N ILE A 152 11.93 17.00 -17.15
CA ILE A 152 12.24 17.59 -18.46
C ILE A 152 11.16 18.60 -18.87
N GLN A 153 9.88 18.19 -18.82
CA GLN A 153 8.75 19.06 -19.18
C GLN A 153 8.70 20.33 -18.32
N PHE A 154 9.00 20.21 -17.03
CA PHE A 154 9.08 21.36 -16.13
C PHE A 154 10.16 22.35 -16.59
N CYS A 155 11.37 21.88 -16.86
CA CYS A 155 12.47 22.73 -17.34
C CYS A 155 12.17 23.38 -18.70
N GLU A 156 11.58 22.64 -19.64
CA GLU A 156 11.15 23.18 -20.93
C GLU A 156 10.09 24.28 -20.76
N SER A 157 9.11 24.08 -19.86
CA SER A 157 8.07 25.08 -19.60
C SER A 157 8.64 26.42 -19.09
N LYS A 158 9.70 26.36 -18.26
CA LYS A 158 10.38 27.54 -17.72
C LYS A 158 11.15 28.32 -18.79
N GLN A 159 11.73 27.64 -19.78
CA GLN A 159 12.38 28.29 -20.94
C GLN A 159 11.39 29.00 -21.86
N THR A 160 10.14 28.52 -21.96
CA THR A 160 9.11 29.10 -22.85
C THR A 160 8.32 30.26 -22.24
N GLY A 161 8.50 30.56 -20.95
CA GLY A 161 7.67 31.48 -20.15
C GLY A 161 7.91 32.98 -20.29
N LEU A 162 8.75 33.47 -21.21
CA LEU A 162 8.80 34.90 -21.52
C LEU A 162 7.62 35.29 -22.44
N PRO A 163 6.73 36.22 -22.05
CA PRO A 163 5.91 36.90 -23.03
C PRO A 163 6.82 37.76 -23.90
N LYS A 164 7.17 37.25 -25.08
CA LYS A 164 7.50 38.11 -26.22
C LYS A 164 6.17 38.63 -26.74
N ASP A 165 5.61 39.63 -26.07
CA ASP A 165 4.57 40.43 -26.71
C ASP A 165 5.15 40.94 -28.04
N PRO A 166 4.47 40.76 -29.18
CA PRO A 166 4.79 41.50 -30.38
C PRO A 166 4.53 42.96 -30.02
N MET A 167 5.62 43.71 -29.85
CA MET A 167 5.58 45.16 -29.72
C MET A 167 4.70 45.71 -30.85
N PRO A 168 3.63 46.47 -30.58
CA PRO A 168 2.92 47.16 -31.64
C PRO A 168 3.90 48.16 -32.23
N GLU A 169 4.28 47.93 -33.49
CA GLU A 169 4.90 48.94 -34.35
C GLU A 169 3.90 50.09 -34.48
N ASP A 170 4.01 51.10 -33.61
CA ASP A 170 3.60 52.49 -33.86
C ASP A 170 3.75 53.33 -32.57
N ALA A 171 4.97 53.84 -32.32
CA ALA A 171 5.17 55.01 -31.48
C ALA A 171 6.40 55.79 -31.97
N PRO A 172 6.34 57.14 -32.04
CA PRO A 172 7.37 57.95 -32.68
C PRO A 172 8.62 58.13 -31.80
N ASP A 173 9.76 58.25 -32.48
CA ASP A 173 11.10 58.49 -31.95
C ASP A 173 11.16 59.49 -30.79
N ALA A 174 11.61 59.01 -29.62
CA ALA A 174 12.17 59.84 -28.57
C ALA A 174 13.61 59.34 -28.26
N PRO A 175 14.63 60.20 -28.34
CA PRO A 175 16.01 59.76 -28.15
C PRO A 175 16.38 59.71 -26.66
N GLY A 176 16.89 58.56 -26.20
CA GLY A 176 17.89 58.53 -25.14
C GLY A 176 17.48 58.11 -23.72
N ALA A 177 16.65 57.08 -23.55
CA ALA A 177 16.59 56.36 -22.27
C ALA A 177 17.44 55.08 -22.34
N PRO A 178 18.39 54.83 -21.41
CA PRO A 178 19.08 53.56 -21.34
C PRO A 178 18.07 52.45 -21.05
N LEU A 179 18.10 51.38 -21.85
CA LEU A 179 17.42 50.13 -21.52
C LEU A 179 17.83 49.70 -20.10
N PRO A 180 16.90 49.27 -19.23
CA PRO A 180 17.30 48.66 -17.97
C PRO A 180 18.17 47.44 -18.31
N PRO A 181 19.34 47.26 -17.68
CA PRO A 181 20.11 46.04 -17.85
C PRO A 181 19.24 44.86 -17.44
N SER A 182 19.24 43.78 -18.23
CA SER A 182 18.73 42.49 -17.79
C SER A 182 19.32 42.20 -16.41
N SER A 183 18.45 41.91 -15.43
CA SER A 183 18.90 41.57 -14.09
C SER A 183 19.86 40.37 -14.21
N PRO A 184 21.09 40.43 -13.68
CA PRO A 184 22.05 39.33 -13.79
C PRO A 184 21.57 38.02 -13.12
N SER A 185 20.45 38.05 -12.40
CA SER A 185 19.80 36.86 -11.84
C SER A 185 19.11 35.99 -12.88
N SER A 186 18.52 36.56 -13.94
CA SER A 186 17.76 35.76 -14.93
C SER A 186 18.66 34.96 -15.87
N GLU A 187 19.82 35.51 -16.23
CA GLU A 187 20.79 34.83 -17.10
C GLU A 187 21.46 33.63 -16.41
N VAL A 188 21.63 33.70 -15.09
CA VAL A 188 22.18 32.61 -14.27
C VAL A 188 21.16 31.47 -14.14
N GLU A 189 19.90 31.79 -13.86
CA GLU A 189 18.81 30.80 -13.79
C GLU A 189 18.62 30.05 -15.12
N ASP A 190 18.74 30.74 -16.26
CA ASP A 190 18.60 30.14 -17.60
C ASP A 190 19.73 29.14 -17.92
N GLU A 191 20.98 29.46 -17.56
CA GLU A 191 22.11 28.54 -17.76
C GLU A 191 22.05 27.34 -16.81
N GLU A 192 21.59 27.51 -15.57
CA GLU A 192 21.38 26.39 -14.63
C GLU A 192 20.29 25.41 -15.12
N ILE A 193 19.17 25.93 -15.62
CA ILE A 193 18.09 25.09 -16.20
C ILE A 193 18.61 24.30 -17.40
N LYS A 194 19.46 24.91 -18.22
CA LYS A 194 20.05 24.28 -19.41
C LYS A 194 21.06 23.20 -19.03
N GLU A 195 21.88 23.42 -18.01
CA GLU A 195 22.80 22.41 -17.47
C GLU A 195 22.02 21.21 -16.89
N TYR A 196 20.98 21.48 -16.11
CA TYR A 196 20.13 20.42 -15.55
C TYR A 196 19.38 19.63 -16.64
N LEU A 197 18.88 20.30 -17.68
CA LEU A 197 18.31 19.62 -18.86
C LEU A 197 19.33 18.73 -19.57
N ALA A 198 20.58 19.16 -19.68
CA ALA A 198 21.64 18.34 -20.27
C ALA A 198 21.91 17.09 -19.40
N LEU A 199 21.91 17.23 -18.07
CA LEU A 199 22.02 16.12 -17.14
C LEU A 199 20.86 15.13 -17.30
N LEU A 200 19.61 15.61 -17.32
CA LEU A 200 18.42 14.76 -17.47
C LEU A 200 18.44 13.97 -18.78
N ASN A 201 18.83 14.61 -19.89
CA ASN A 201 18.94 13.96 -21.19
C ASN A 201 20.13 13.00 -21.30
N SER A 202 21.11 13.10 -20.40
CA SER A 202 22.25 12.17 -20.36
C SER A 202 21.91 10.84 -19.67
N ILE A 203 20.82 10.77 -18.90
CA ILE A 203 20.40 9.57 -18.19
C ILE A 203 19.99 8.49 -19.19
N THR A 204 20.69 7.37 -19.13
CA THR A 204 20.49 6.22 -20.01
C THR A 204 19.56 5.18 -19.38
N PRO A 205 19.00 4.24 -20.17
CA PRO A 205 18.28 3.09 -19.64
C PRO A 205 19.12 2.24 -18.66
N SER A 206 20.44 2.20 -18.84
CA SER A 206 21.34 1.47 -17.94
C SER A 206 21.37 2.08 -16.54
N ASP A 207 21.38 3.41 -16.45
CA ASP A 207 21.38 4.13 -15.16
C ASP A 207 20.08 3.87 -14.40
N ILE A 208 18.95 3.80 -15.11
CA ILE A 208 17.63 3.47 -14.54
C ILE A 208 17.61 2.03 -14.03
N THR A 209 18.16 1.09 -14.81
CA THR A 209 18.28 -0.31 -14.38
C THR A 209 19.22 -0.45 -13.18
N GLU A 210 20.33 0.29 -13.13
CA GLU A 210 21.24 0.29 -11.98
C GLU A 210 20.55 0.78 -10.70
N LEU A 211 19.82 1.90 -10.77
CA LEU A 211 19.01 2.38 -9.64
C LEU A 211 17.94 1.34 -9.23
N THR A 212 17.31 0.71 -10.21
CA THR A 212 16.30 -0.34 -9.95
C THR A 212 16.91 -1.54 -9.24
N VAL A 213 18.08 -2.01 -9.68
CA VAL A 213 18.82 -3.11 -9.04
C VAL A 213 19.27 -2.73 -7.63
N TYR A 214 19.77 -1.50 -7.43
CA TYR A 214 20.10 -0.96 -6.11
C TYR A 214 18.88 -1.00 -5.19
N SER A 215 17.75 -0.43 -5.61
CA SER A 215 16.51 -0.42 -4.83
C SER A 215 15.99 -1.83 -4.54
N LEU A 216 16.01 -2.74 -5.52
CA LEU A 216 15.59 -4.13 -5.33
C LEU A 216 16.54 -4.93 -4.42
N SER A 217 17.80 -4.51 -4.25
CA SER A 217 18.71 -5.14 -3.29
C SER A 217 18.23 -4.99 -1.83
N HIS A 218 17.29 -4.07 -1.59
CA HIS A 218 16.70 -3.82 -0.28
C HIS A 218 15.32 -4.47 -0.09
N LEU A 219 14.89 -5.29 -1.05
CA LEU A 219 13.68 -6.09 -0.97
C LEU A 219 14.00 -7.53 -0.51
N HIS A 220 13.43 -7.94 0.62
CA HIS A 220 13.61 -9.27 1.19
C HIS A 220 12.33 -10.08 1.01
N VAL A 221 12.35 -11.07 0.12
CA VAL A 221 11.17 -11.86 -0.24
C VAL A 221 11.19 -13.23 0.44
N TYR A 222 10.08 -13.60 1.08
CA TYR A 222 9.88 -14.92 1.68
C TYR A 222 8.63 -15.59 1.10
N THR A 223 8.72 -16.88 0.79
CA THR A 223 7.61 -17.68 0.25
C THR A 223 7.32 -18.85 1.20
N PRO A 224 6.49 -18.66 2.25
CA PRO A 224 6.13 -19.74 3.15
C PRO A 224 5.42 -20.86 2.39
N THR A 225 5.81 -22.10 2.70
CA THR A 225 5.27 -23.32 2.06
C THR A 225 4.26 -24.05 2.96
N SER A 226 4.19 -23.64 4.22
CA SER A 226 3.29 -24.20 5.23
C SER A 226 3.07 -23.20 6.36
N PRO A 227 2.05 -23.39 7.22
CA PRO A 227 1.85 -22.53 8.39
C PRO A 227 3.02 -22.51 9.37
N SER A 228 3.69 -23.65 9.58
CA SER A 228 4.83 -23.74 10.48
C SER A 228 6.02 -22.96 9.92
N HIS A 229 6.28 -23.10 8.61
CA HIS A 229 7.33 -22.33 7.93
C HIS A 229 7.02 -20.82 7.97
N PHE A 230 5.75 -20.41 7.83
CA PHE A 230 5.38 -19.01 8.00
C PHE A 230 5.71 -18.47 9.41
N LEU A 231 5.42 -19.24 10.47
CA LEU A 231 5.80 -18.87 11.84
C LEU A 231 7.32 -18.81 12.03
N GLU A 232 8.06 -19.76 11.48
CA GLU A 232 9.53 -19.77 11.53
C GLU A 232 10.13 -18.54 10.83
N ILE A 233 9.59 -18.17 9.65
CA ILE A 233 9.96 -16.94 8.96
C ILE A 233 9.74 -15.73 9.87
N LEU A 234 8.53 -15.56 10.41
CA LEU A 234 8.21 -14.44 11.29
C LEU A 234 9.10 -14.38 12.55
N ALA A 235 9.43 -15.54 13.12
CA ALA A 235 10.32 -15.64 14.27
C ALA A 235 11.77 -15.26 13.93
N SER A 236 12.22 -15.56 12.70
CA SER A 236 13.60 -15.30 12.25
C SER A 236 13.86 -13.87 11.77
N ILE A 237 12.82 -13.13 11.36
CA ILE A 237 12.95 -11.77 10.79
C ILE A 237 13.76 -10.82 11.70
N PRO A 238 13.52 -10.73 13.02
CA PRO A 238 14.28 -9.83 13.88
C PRO A 238 15.78 -10.10 13.87
N ASP A 239 16.18 -11.36 13.90
CA ASP A 239 17.60 -11.74 13.90
C ASP A 239 18.23 -11.54 12.52
N TYR A 240 17.47 -11.84 11.46
CA TYR A 240 17.90 -11.60 10.07
C TYR A 240 18.20 -10.11 9.84
N LEU A 241 17.27 -9.21 10.17
CA LEU A 241 17.41 -7.76 9.93
C LEU A 241 18.56 -7.12 10.71
N LEU A 242 18.94 -7.69 11.87
CA LEU A 242 20.05 -7.22 12.68
C LEU A 242 21.39 -7.81 12.27
N SER A 243 21.39 -8.74 11.31
CA SER A 243 22.60 -9.42 10.85
C SER A 243 23.28 -8.62 9.75
N SER A 244 24.37 -7.91 10.08
CA SER A 244 25.12 -7.09 9.11
C SER A 244 25.80 -7.89 7.99
N THR A 245 25.97 -9.20 8.16
CA THR A 245 26.63 -10.06 7.16
C THR A 245 25.67 -10.75 6.21
N SER A 246 24.35 -10.70 6.49
CA SER A 246 23.37 -11.48 5.76
C SER A 246 22.75 -10.74 4.56
N HIS A 247 22.79 -9.41 4.56
CA HIS A 247 22.14 -8.59 3.54
C HIS A 247 22.74 -7.18 3.40
N SER A 248 22.47 -6.51 2.28
CA SER A 248 22.91 -5.12 2.00
C SER A 248 22.09 -4.03 2.72
N SER A 249 20.96 -4.37 3.34
CA SER A 249 20.04 -3.40 3.97
C SER A 249 20.35 -3.01 5.42
N HIS A 250 21.50 -3.40 5.98
CA HIS A 250 21.76 -3.28 7.43
C HIS A 250 21.64 -1.85 7.98
N ASP A 251 21.99 -0.85 7.16
CA ASP A 251 21.97 0.56 7.57
C ASP A 251 20.66 1.28 7.19
N LEU A 252 19.69 0.56 6.62
CA LEU A 252 18.41 1.12 6.20
C LEU A 252 17.29 0.81 7.20
N PRO A 253 16.39 1.76 7.46
CA PRO A 253 15.19 1.47 8.25
C PRO A 253 14.26 0.52 7.49
N LEU A 254 13.47 -0.27 8.24
CA LEU A 254 12.41 -1.09 7.66
C LEU A 254 11.17 -0.21 7.45
N ALA A 255 10.80 0.06 6.19
CA ALA A 255 9.60 0.86 5.91
C ALA A 255 8.31 0.05 6.13
N SER A 256 8.28 -1.19 5.63
CA SER A 256 7.09 -2.03 5.69
C SER A 256 7.40 -3.53 5.73
N LEU A 257 6.49 -4.24 6.41
CA LEU A 257 6.33 -5.69 6.33
C LEU A 257 5.04 -5.97 5.55
N ILE A 258 5.17 -6.47 4.33
CA ILE A 258 4.05 -6.79 3.45
C ILE A 258 3.79 -8.29 3.52
N ILE A 259 2.54 -8.69 3.70
CA ILE A 259 2.10 -10.08 3.71
C ILE A 259 0.98 -10.22 2.69
N ASP A 260 1.29 -10.76 1.51
CA ASP A 260 0.32 -11.00 0.46
C ASP A 260 -0.32 -12.37 0.66
N GLY A 261 -1.61 -12.39 0.97
CA GLY A 261 -2.38 -13.60 1.26
C GLY A 261 -2.20 -14.13 2.68
N ILE A 262 -2.33 -13.31 3.72
CA ILE A 262 -2.18 -13.77 5.12
C ILE A 262 -3.16 -14.91 5.48
N SER A 263 -4.27 -15.01 4.75
CA SER A 263 -5.27 -16.08 4.86
C SER A 263 -4.99 -17.34 4.04
N ALA A 264 -3.89 -17.42 3.28
CA ALA A 264 -3.62 -18.51 2.32
C ALA A 264 -3.77 -19.90 2.95
N PHE A 265 -3.32 -20.04 4.20
CA PHE A 265 -3.36 -21.32 4.90
C PHE A 265 -4.63 -21.57 5.73
N TYR A 266 -5.50 -20.57 5.89
CA TYR A 266 -6.63 -20.60 6.83
C TYR A 266 -7.54 -21.84 6.63
N TRP A 267 -7.93 -22.13 5.39
CA TRP A 267 -8.85 -23.24 5.12
C TRP A 267 -8.20 -24.61 5.31
N LEU A 268 -6.92 -24.74 4.96
CA LEU A 268 -6.15 -25.95 5.19
C LEU A 268 -6.07 -26.24 6.70
N GLU A 269 -5.83 -25.21 7.50
CA GLU A 269 -5.74 -25.33 8.96
C GLU A 269 -7.09 -25.68 9.60
N ARG A 270 -8.17 -25.03 9.16
CA ARG A 270 -9.55 -25.33 9.59
C ARG A 270 -9.92 -26.78 9.31
N ALA A 271 -9.62 -27.29 8.11
CA ALA A 271 -9.88 -28.67 7.74
C ALA A 271 -9.09 -29.64 8.65
N SER A 272 -7.78 -29.39 8.82
CA SER A 272 -6.93 -30.23 9.67
C SER A 272 -7.37 -30.27 11.15
N SER A 273 -7.87 -29.14 11.66
CA SER A 273 -8.40 -29.03 13.03
C SER A 273 -9.70 -29.80 13.20
N ALA A 274 -10.60 -29.73 12.20
CA ALA A 274 -11.86 -30.48 12.20
C ALA A 274 -11.64 -32.01 12.12
N SER A 275 -10.67 -32.47 11.33
CA SER A 275 -10.29 -33.89 11.26
C SER A 275 -9.72 -34.42 12.59
N THR A 276 -9.00 -33.56 13.32
CA THR A 276 -8.46 -33.92 14.65
C THR A 276 -9.57 -34.01 15.70
N ALA A 277 -10.51 -33.06 15.69
CA ALA A 277 -11.66 -33.05 16.60
C ALA A 277 -12.65 -34.20 16.35
N THR A 278 -12.80 -34.64 15.10
CA THR A 278 -13.64 -35.81 14.76
C THR A 278 -12.96 -37.12 15.12
N SER A 279 -11.64 -37.23 14.94
CA SER A 279 -10.88 -38.42 15.39
C SER A 279 -10.90 -38.59 16.91
N SER A 280 -10.97 -37.50 17.69
CA SER A 280 -11.10 -37.59 19.16
C SER A 280 -12.53 -37.93 19.64
N MET A 281 -13.54 -37.83 18.77
CA MET A 281 -14.93 -38.17 19.09
C MET A 281 -15.32 -39.62 18.72
N VAL A 282 -14.48 -40.34 17.98
CA VAL A 282 -14.73 -41.74 17.61
C VAL A 282 -14.01 -42.67 18.60
N PHE A 283 -14.80 -43.50 19.29
CA PHE A 283 -14.48 -44.45 20.38
C PHE A 283 -14.55 -43.93 21.83
N SER A 284 -15.78 -43.77 22.31
CA SER A 284 -16.17 -44.27 23.63
C SER A 284 -17.21 -45.37 23.41
N ASP A 285 -16.76 -46.62 23.32
CA ASP A 285 -17.68 -47.77 23.28
C ASP A 285 -18.51 -47.82 24.58
N PRO A 286 -19.79 -48.25 24.53
CA PRO A 286 -20.63 -48.37 25.71
C PRO A 286 -20.12 -49.50 26.63
N PRO A 287 -20.37 -49.43 27.96
CA PRO A 287 -19.86 -50.41 28.91
C PRO A 287 -20.58 -51.74 28.71
N SER A 288 -19.94 -52.67 27.99
CA SER A 288 -20.44 -54.04 27.83
C SER A 288 -19.87 -54.91 28.94
N GLN A 289 -20.79 -55.54 29.67
CA GLN A 289 -20.51 -56.39 30.82
C GLN A 289 -19.63 -57.60 30.45
N THR A 290 -18.74 -57.91 31.38
CA THR A 290 -17.98 -59.15 31.60
C THR A 290 -18.39 -60.40 30.80
N THR A 291 -17.42 -61.02 30.12
CA THR A 291 -17.16 -62.47 30.23
C THR A 291 -15.77 -62.85 29.70
N SER A 292 -15.23 -63.91 30.30
CA SER A 292 -13.82 -64.30 30.34
C SER A 292 -13.29 -65.02 29.09
N GLN A 293 -11.95 -64.96 28.95
CA GLN A 293 -11.04 -65.93 28.30
C GLN A 293 -11.06 -66.09 26.76
N ASN A 294 -9.99 -65.65 26.09
CA ASN A 294 -8.98 -66.58 25.56
C ASN A 294 -7.71 -65.86 25.07
N LYS A 295 -6.56 -66.44 25.43
CA LYS A 295 -5.24 -66.12 24.86
C LYS A 295 -5.18 -66.72 23.45
N ASN A 296 -4.69 -65.98 22.46
CA ASN A 296 -3.76 -66.48 21.45
C ASN A 296 -3.16 -65.34 20.60
N ASN A 297 -1.85 -65.47 20.40
CA ASN A 297 -0.91 -64.71 19.58
C ASN A 297 -1.45 -64.04 18.31
N GLU A 298 -1.29 -62.72 18.20
CA GLU A 298 -0.88 -62.04 16.97
C GLU A 298 0.06 -60.87 17.34
N ASN A 299 1.19 -60.79 16.66
CA ASN A 299 2.17 -59.71 16.82
C ASN A 299 1.54 -58.38 16.34
N PRO A 300 1.68 -57.27 17.07
CA PRO A 300 1.25 -55.97 16.57
C PRO A 300 2.13 -55.55 15.38
N PRO A 301 1.59 -54.86 14.36
CA PRO A 301 2.41 -54.26 13.31
C PRO A 301 3.32 -53.19 13.92
N PRO A 302 4.47 -52.89 13.29
CA PRO A 302 5.45 -51.96 13.86
C PRO A 302 4.77 -50.60 14.07
N GLN A 303 4.74 -50.16 15.32
CA GLN A 303 4.40 -48.79 15.67
C GLN A 303 5.47 -47.90 15.03
N THR A 304 5.15 -47.31 13.88
CA THR A 304 5.89 -46.16 13.38
C THR A 304 5.83 -45.13 14.50
N ILE A 305 6.98 -44.84 15.09
CA ILE A 305 7.19 -43.70 15.96
C ILE A 305 7.05 -42.49 15.04
N GLU A 306 5.81 -42.12 14.73
CA GLU A 306 5.53 -40.77 14.27
C GLU A 306 5.75 -39.90 15.49
N ASP A 307 6.87 -39.16 15.48
CA ASP A 307 7.14 -38.09 16.42
C ASP A 307 5.91 -37.18 16.45
N LYS A 308 5.05 -37.39 17.46
CA LYS A 308 3.88 -36.56 17.72
C LYS A 308 4.36 -35.26 18.35
N GLU A 309 5.00 -34.43 17.54
CA GLU A 309 5.08 -33.00 17.79
C GLU A 309 3.68 -32.51 18.22
N PRO A 310 3.55 -31.84 19.37
CA PRO A 310 2.26 -31.38 19.86
C PRO A 310 1.68 -30.40 18.84
N LYS A 311 0.67 -30.84 18.08
CA LYS A 311 -0.03 -29.98 17.12
C LYS A 311 -0.63 -28.78 17.87
N LEU A 312 -0.04 -27.61 17.65
CA LEU A 312 -0.51 -26.34 18.20
C LEU A 312 -1.98 -26.11 17.81
N SER A 313 -2.81 -25.65 18.75
CA SER A 313 -4.20 -25.33 18.46
C SER A 313 -4.30 -24.21 17.42
N LEU A 314 -5.39 -24.18 16.64
CA LEU A 314 -5.63 -23.14 15.64
C LEU A 314 -5.57 -21.73 16.25
N GLN A 315 -6.17 -21.55 17.43
CA GLN A 315 -6.17 -20.27 18.14
C GLN A 315 -4.75 -19.87 18.57
N SER A 316 -4.02 -20.79 19.22
CA SER A 316 -2.66 -20.54 19.70
C SER A 316 -1.71 -20.18 18.56
N ARG A 317 -1.92 -20.73 17.36
CA ARG A 317 -1.13 -20.38 16.17
C ARG A 317 -1.37 -18.93 15.74
N TYR A 318 -2.61 -18.49 15.66
CA TYR A 318 -2.91 -17.11 15.32
C TYR A 318 -2.44 -16.12 16.39
N ASP A 319 -2.51 -16.51 17.66
CA ASP A 319 -1.95 -15.71 18.76
C ASP A 319 -0.43 -15.54 18.60
N LEU A 320 0.30 -16.59 18.22
CA LEU A 320 1.73 -16.51 17.91
C LEU A 320 2.02 -15.63 16.69
N ILE A 321 1.27 -15.78 15.59
CA ILE A 321 1.43 -14.93 14.41
C ILE A 321 1.26 -13.47 14.80
N ILE A 322 0.17 -13.12 15.48
CA ILE A 322 -0.08 -11.75 15.95
C ILE A 322 1.05 -11.27 16.86
N SER A 323 1.50 -12.10 17.80
CA SER A 323 2.60 -11.76 18.70
C SER A 323 3.89 -11.46 17.94
N HIS A 324 4.27 -12.26 16.94
CA HIS A 324 5.46 -12.02 16.13
C HIS A 324 5.33 -10.76 15.28
N LEU A 325 4.18 -10.53 14.64
CA LEU A 325 3.91 -9.31 13.88
C LEU A 325 4.02 -8.05 14.76
N LEU A 326 3.40 -8.08 15.94
CA LEU A 326 3.48 -6.98 16.91
C LEU A 326 4.90 -6.78 17.46
N THR A 327 5.68 -7.86 17.59
CA THR A 327 7.09 -7.78 17.99
C THR A 327 7.93 -7.12 16.92
N ILE A 328 7.78 -7.52 15.64
CA ILE A 328 8.51 -6.93 14.51
C ILE A 328 8.17 -5.44 14.38
N THR A 329 6.88 -5.09 14.31
CA THR A 329 6.45 -3.69 14.14
C THR A 329 6.89 -2.80 15.30
N THR A 330 6.84 -3.28 16.54
CA THR A 330 7.30 -2.51 17.70
C THR A 330 8.83 -2.35 17.69
N ARG A 331 9.56 -3.40 17.29
CA ARG A 331 11.03 -3.39 17.30
C ARG A 331 11.63 -2.50 16.22
N PHE A 332 11.05 -2.51 15.02
CA PHE A 332 11.58 -1.79 13.86
C PHE A 332 10.78 -0.54 13.49
N ASN A 333 9.70 -0.25 14.22
CA ASN A 333 8.78 0.87 13.99
C ASN A 333 8.24 0.91 12.53
N ASN A 334 7.98 -0.25 11.95
CA ASN A 334 7.56 -0.40 10.54
C ASN A 334 6.05 -0.63 10.44
N ASN A 335 5.44 -0.16 9.35
CA ASN A 335 4.04 -0.47 9.06
C ASN A 335 3.89 -1.92 8.59
N ILE A 336 2.73 -2.52 8.87
CA ILE A 336 2.38 -3.84 8.35
C ILE A 336 1.26 -3.68 7.34
N ILE A 337 1.43 -4.27 6.16
CA ILE A 337 0.41 -4.29 5.12
C ILE A 337 0.05 -5.74 4.87
N ILE A 338 -1.21 -6.09 5.04
CA ILE A 338 -1.71 -7.46 4.83
C ILE A 338 -2.75 -7.47 3.73
N THR A 339 -2.77 -8.52 2.91
CA THR A 339 -3.87 -8.79 1.99
C THR A 339 -4.52 -10.12 2.31
N ASN A 340 -5.75 -10.28 1.82
CA ASN A 340 -6.48 -11.54 1.89
C ASN A 340 -6.54 -12.23 0.54
N THR A 341 -6.40 -13.55 0.60
CA THR A 341 -6.70 -14.46 -0.52
C THR A 341 -8.20 -14.41 -0.76
N ILE A 342 -8.61 -13.96 -1.95
CA ILE A 342 -10.04 -13.91 -2.30
C ILE A 342 -10.55 -15.35 -2.44
N ILE A 343 -11.61 -15.67 -1.72
CA ILE A 343 -12.40 -16.88 -1.98
C ILE A 343 -13.51 -16.45 -2.92
N PRO A 344 -13.54 -16.93 -4.18
CA PRO A 344 -14.61 -16.58 -5.10
C PRO A 344 -15.95 -17.01 -4.49
N THR A 345 -16.83 -16.07 -4.17
CA THR A 345 -18.22 -16.39 -3.89
C THR A 345 -18.94 -16.49 -5.22
N ASN A 346 -19.73 -17.54 -5.44
CA ASN A 346 -20.51 -17.74 -6.68
C ASN A 346 -21.60 -16.66 -6.93
N SER A 347 -21.59 -15.57 -6.17
CA SER A 347 -22.43 -14.40 -6.42
C SER A 347 -21.76 -13.54 -7.48
N SER A 348 -22.18 -13.71 -8.73
CA SER A 348 -21.87 -12.82 -9.86
C SER A 348 -22.46 -11.40 -9.72
N HIS A 349 -22.94 -11.04 -8.53
CA HIS A 349 -23.36 -9.71 -8.14
C HIS A 349 -22.71 -9.40 -6.79
N PRO A 350 -22.06 -8.22 -6.63
CA PRO A 350 -21.84 -7.71 -5.28
C PRO A 350 -23.21 -7.68 -4.64
N THR A 351 -23.40 -8.39 -3.53
CA THR A 351 -24.59 -8.22 -2.71
C THR A 351 -24.52 -6.80 -2.15
N HIS A 352 -25.01 -5.84 -2.93
CA HIS A 352 -25.51 -4.58 -2.45
C HIS A 352 -26.66 -4.93 -1.51
N VAL A 353 -26.34 -5.30 -0.28
CA VAL A 353 -27.28 -5.19 0.82
C VAL A 353 -27.40 -3.69 1.07
N SER A 354 -28.15 -3.03 0.21
CA SER A 354 -28.58 -1.65 0.37
C SER A 354 -29.45 -1.63 1.62
N ASN A 355 -28.84 -1.34 2.76
CA ASN A 355 -29.59 -0.88 3.91
C ASN A 355 -30.13 0.50 3.50
N PRO A 356 -31.46 0.74 3.45
CA PRO A 356 -32.04 1.94 2.85
C PRO A 356 -31.67 3.27 3.54
N HIS A 357 -30.84 3.22 4.59
CA HIS A 357 -30.35 4.38 5.31
C HIS A 357 -28.84 4.61 5.21
N ASN A 358 -28.03 3.70 4.65
CA ASN A 358 -26.59 3.90 4.44
C ASN A 358 -26.08 3.01 3.29
N ASN A 359 -25.67 3.62 2.18
CA ASN A 359 -25.06 2.97 1.01
C ASN A 359 -23.61 2.52 1.29
N ILE A 360 -23.36 1.76 2.36
CA ILE A 360 -22.03 1.21 2.65
C ILE A 360 -22.04 -0.27 2.26
N PRO A 361 -21.23 -0.70 1.27
CA PRO A 361 -21.09 -2.12 0.95
C PRO A 361 -20.54 -2.89 2.17
N SER A 362 -21.29 -3.87 2.66
CA SER A 362 -20.79 -4.79 3.69
C SER A 362 -19.89 -5.83 3.03
N TYR A 363 -18.57 -5.70 3.21
CA TYR A 363 -17.64 -6.68 2.68
C TYR A 363 -17.34 -7.77 3.72
N PRO A 364 -17.62 -9.06 3.45
CA PRO A 364 -17.42 -10.11 4.42
C PRO A 364 -15.97 -10.15 4.92
N ARG A 365 -15.83 -10.38 6.22
CA ARG A 365 -14.53 -10.47 6.89
C ARG A 365 -14.11 -11.93 6.82
N HIS A 366 -13.27 -12.25 5.84
CA HIS A 366 -12.87 -13.63 5.53
C HIS A 366 -11.79 -14.17 6.48
N LEU A 367 -11.22 -13.32 7.33
CA LEU A 367 -10.20 -13.70 8.30
C LEU A 367 -10.80 -14.17 9.64
N PRO A 368 -10.04 -14.95 10.41
CA PRO A 368 -10.26 -15.14 11.83
C PRO A 368 -10.65 -13.84 12.56
N ILE A 369 -11.52 -13.96 13.55
CA ILE A 369 -11.99 -12.82 14.35
C ILE A 369 -10.82 -12.05 14.98
N CYS A 370 -9.74 -12.76 15.35
CA CYS A 370 -8.55 -12.17 15.95
C CYS A 370 -7.82 -11.17 15.03
N TYR A 371 -7.89 -11.34 13.70
CA TYR A 371 -7.30 -10.38 12.76
C TYR A 371 -8.24 -9.24 12.40
N THR A 372 -9.55 -9.49 12.36
CA THR A 372 -10.51 -8.54 11.78
C THR A 372 -11.29 -7.75 12.80
N TYR A 373 -11.60 -8.31 13.97
CA TYR A 373 -12.42 -7.66 15.01
C TYR A 373 -11.62 -7.27 16.24
N SER A 374 -10.32 -7.52 16.28
CA SER A 374 -9.48 -7.02 17.37
C SER A 374 -9.28 -5.51 17.19
N PRO A 375 -9.84 -4.66 18.07
CA PRO A 375 -9.62 -3.21 18.01
C PRO A 375 -8.15 -2.85 18.32
N MET A 376 -7.35 -3.82 18.75
CA MET A 376 -5.94 -3.66 19.11
C MET A 376 -4.97 -4.03 17.99
N PHE A 377 -5.45 -4.68 16.92
CA PHE A 377 -4.58 -5.20 15.86
C PHE A 377 -4.70 -4.38 14.58
N LEU A 378 -5.86 -4.40 13.92
CA LEU A 378 -6.02 -3.78 12.61
C LEU A 378 -6.34 -2.28 12.71
N SER A 379 -5.48 -1.43 12.13
CA SER A 379 -5.62 0.03 12.18
C SER A 379 -6.59 0.58 11.15
N ALA A 380 -6.57 0.04 9.93
CA ALA A 380 -7.49 0.42 8.86
C ALA A 380 -7.63 -0.72 7.84
N ARG A 381 -8.75 -0.74 7.12
CA ARG A 381 -8.98 -1.66 6.01
C ARG A 381 -9.38 -0.88 4.76
N ILE A 382 -8.59 -0.99 3.71
CA ILE A 382 -8.89 -0.48 2.37
C ILE A 382 -9.52 -1.61 1.59
N ILE A 383 -10.67 -1.38 0.98
CA ILE A 383 -11.30 -2.35 0.09
C ILE A 383 -11.28 -1.77 -1.31
N LEU A 384 -10.67 -2.51 -2.24
CA LEU A 384 -10.55 -2.14 -3.64
C LEU A 384 -11.67 -2.78 -4.46
N SER A 385 -12.19 -2.02 -5.42
CA SER A 385 -13.08 -2.48 -6.46
C SER A 385 -12.60 -1.98 -7.80
N LYS A 386 -12.66 -2.86 -8.80
CA LYS A 386 -12.35 -2.44 -10.17
C LYS A 386 -13.56 -1.75 -10.75
N ASP A 387 -13.36 -0.57 -11.32
CA ASP A 387 -14.43 0.07 -12.07
C ASP A 387 -14.89 -0.85 -13.21
N VAL A 388 -16.19 -1.04 -13.29
CA VAL A 388 -16.79 -1.92 -14.28
C VAL A 388 -16.66 -1.27 -15.65
N VAL A 389 -15.76 -1.81 -16.47
CA VAL A 389 -15.76 -1.52 -17.90
C VAL A 389 -16.87 -2.33 -18.55
N ALA A 390 -17.74 -1.66 -19.30
CA ALA A 390 -18.85 -2.33 -19.98
C ALA A 390 -18.34 -3.53 -20.79
N PRO A 391 -18.95 -4.73 -20.63
CA PRO A 391 -18.56 -5.89 -21.41
C PRO A 391 -18.87 -5.67 -22.88
N PHE A 392 -18.36 -6.55 -23.74
CA PHE A 392 -18.79 -6.57 -25.14
C PHE A 392 -20.31 -6.74 -25.22
N GLN A 393 -20.95 -6.08 -26.18
CA GLN A 393 -22.38 -6.33 -26.43
C GLN A 393 -22.53 -7.82 -26.75
N ALA A 394 -23.56 -8.48 -26.20
CA ALA A 394 -23.68 -9.93 -26.25
C ALA A 394 -23.76 -10.50 -27.68
N ASP A 395 -24.15 -9.65 -28.63
CA ASP A 395 -24.33 -9.92 -30.05
C ASP A 395 -23.17 -9.44 -30.94
N ILE A 396 -22.10 -8.87 -30.37
CA ILE A 396 -20.96 -8.39 -31.17
C ILE A 396 -20.27 -9.55 -31.91
N GLY A 397 -19.98 -9.35 -33.20
CA GLY A 397 -19.20 -10.31 -33.97
C GLY A 397 -17.71 -10.30 -33.57
N LEU A 398 -17.03 -11.44 -33.67
CA LEU A 398 -15.57 -11.57 -33.37
C LEU A 398 -14.71 -10.52 -34.10
N LEU A 399 -15.00 -10.26 -35.38
CA LEU A 399 -14.26 -9.29 -36.19
C LEU A 399 -14.46 -7.85 -35.70
N GLU A 400 -15.66 -7.53 -35.22
CA GLU A 400 -16.00 -6.21 -34.70
C GLU A 400 -15.42 -6.00 -33.30
N ALA A 401 -15.48 -7.02 -32.44
CA ALA A 401 -14.78 -7.04 -31.16
C ALA A 401 -13.26 -6.86 -31.32
N TYR A 402 -12.65 -7.46 -32.35
CA TYR A 402 -11.24 -7.28 -32.66
C TYR A 402 -10.92 -5.84 -33.10
N LYS A 403 -11.81 -5.18 -33.86
CA LYS A 403 -11.66 -3.76 -34.24
C LYS A 403 -11.75 -2.83 -33.03
N GLU A 404 -12.62 -3.13 -32.06
CA GLU A 404 -12.77 -2.34 -30.84
C GLU A 404 -11.65 -2.56 -29.80
N ARG A 405 -10.80 -3.57 -30.00
CA ARG A 405 -9.79 -4.01 -29.02
C ARG A 405 -8.97 -2.86 -28.43
N GLU A 406 -8.37 -2.02 -29.27
CA GLU A 406 -7.47 -0.97 -28.80
C GLU A 406 -8.22 0.12 -28.02
N MET A 407 -9.40 0.51 -28.51
CA MET A 407 -10.27 1.46 -27.82
C MET A 407 -10.69 0.92 -26.45
N ARG A 408 -11.11 -0.35 -26.38
CA ARG A 408 -11.47 -1.04 -25.13
C ARG A 408 -10.28 -1.16 -24.18
N MET A 409 -9.10 -1.52 -24.69
CA MET A 409 -7.88 -1.59 -23.89
C MET A 409 -7.53 -0.20 -23.33
N ASN A 410 -7.73 0.88 -24.07
CA ASN A 410 -7.55 2.24 -23.56
C ASN A 410 -8.57 2.59 -22.47
N VAL A 411 -9.85 2.19 -22.61
CA VAL A 411 -10.84 2.35 -21.55
C VAL A 411 -10.45 1.57 -20.31
N VAL A 412 -10.01 0.31 -20.44
CA VAL A 412 -9.55 -0.51 -19.31
C VAL A 412 -8.29 0.06 -18.66
N LYS A 413 -7.37 0.64 -19.43
CA LYS A 413 -6.17 1.33 -18.91
C LYS A 413 -6.52 2.61 -18.14
N LYS A 414 -7.57 3.31 -18.58
CA LYS A 414 -8.09 4.53 -17.93
C LYS A 414 -9.08 4.25 -16.80
N ALA A 415 -9.67 3.06 -16.77
CA ALA A 415 -10.54 2.62 -15.70
C ALA A 415 -9.71 2.56 -14.42
N GLY A 416 -10.05 3.39 -13.44
CA GLY A 416 -9.33 3.42 -12.19
C GLY A 416 -9.79 2.32 -11.26
N THR A 417 -9.31 2.41 -10.03
CA THR A 417 -9.70 1.54 -8.94
C THR A 417 -10.50 2.37 -7.94
N SER A 418 -11.76 2.03 -7.79
CA SER A 418 -12.59 2.53 -6.70
C SER A 418 -12.11 1.91 -5.39
N ALA A 419 -12.08 2.69 -4.32
CA ALA A 419 -11.72 2.19 -3.00
C ALA A 419 -12.53 2.84 -1.89
N TRP A 420 -12.67 2.12 -0.79
CA TRP A 420 -13.26 2.68 0.42
C TRP A 420 -12.56 2.15 1.65
N VAL A 421 -12.56 2.96 2.72
CA VAL A 421 -12.00 2.56 4.01
C VAL A 421 -13.13 2.09 4.92
N GLU A 422 -13.05 0.85 5.38
CA GLU A 422 -14.02 0.29 6.33
C GLU A 422 -13.89 1.01 7.69
N GLY A 423 -15.02 1.42 8.28
CA GLY A 423 -15.06 2.19 9.53
C GLY A 423 -15.28 3.70 9.37
N ALA A 424 -15.43 4.19 8.13
CA ALA A 424 -15.73 5.59 7.80
C ALA A 424 -17.13 6.12 8.23
N GLY A 425 -17.79 5.41 9.14
CA GLY A 425 -19.12 5.73 9.64
C GLY A 425 -19.07 6.81 10.70
N VAL A 426 -19.16 8.06 10.26
CA VAL A 426 -19.73 9.22 10.97
C VAL A 426 -19.33 9.35 12.45
N ARG A 427 -18.34 10.21 12.74
CA ARG A 427 -18.27 10.86 14.06
C ARG A 427 -19.61 11.54 14.31
N LYS A 428 -20.27 11.22 15.43
CA LYS A 428 -21.57 11.76 15.82
C LYS A 428 -21.43 13.28 16.05
N GLY A 429 -21.59 14.08 15.00
CA GLY A 429 -21.45 15.54 15.03
C GLY A 429 -20.83 16.17 13.76
N GLU A 430 -20.15 15.40 12.91
CA GLU A 430 -19.58 15.93 11.65
C GLU A 430 -20.52 15.69 10.46
N SER A 431 -21.42 16.64 10.22
CA SER A 431 -22.37 16.68 9.09
C SER A 431 -21.72 16.91 7.72
N GLY A 432 -20.40 16.70 7.58
CA GLY A 432 -19.60 17.24 6.46
C GLY A 432 -19.01 16.23 5.48
N ARG A 433 -18.88 14.94 5.82
CA ARG A 433 -18.28 13.94 4.92
C ARG A 433 -19.35 13.14 4.19
N ARG A 434 -19.81 13.68 3.06
CA ARG A 434 -20.86 13.10 2.21
C ARG A 434 -20.56 11.71 1.63
N ASN A 435 -19.29 11.26 1.58
CA ASN A 435 -18.92 10.04 0.86
C ASN A 435 -18.60 8.81 1.71
N GLY A 436 -18.84 8.80 3.03
CA GLY A 436 -18.72 7.56 3.82
C GLY A 436 -17.40 6.79 3.64
N GLY A 437 -16.28 7.51 3.43
CA GLY A 437 -14.94 6.93 3.23
C GLY A 437 -14.66 6.37 1.83
N TRP A 438 -15.55 6.58 0.86
CA TRP A 438 -15.32 6.26 -0.55
C TRP A 438 -14.41 7.28 -1.23
N PHE A 439 -13.52 6.78 -2.06
CA PHE A 439 -12.68 7.56 -2.96
C PHE A 439 -12.30 6.72 -4.18
N TRP A 440 -11.99 7.39 -5.28
CA TRP A 440 -11.50 6.73 -6.47
C TRP A 440 -10.08 7.16 -6.76
N PHE A 441 -9.22 6.22 -7.12
CA PHE A 441 -7.86 6.53 -7.51
C PHE A 441 -7.40 5.66 -8.68
N TRP A 442 -6.42 6.16 -9.42
CA TRP A 442 -5.69 5.32 -10.36
C TRP A 442 -4.19 5.51 -10.15
N ILE A 443 -3.45 4.44 -10.40
CA ILE A 443 -1.99 4.43 -10.37
C ILE A 443 -1.55 4.50 -11.82
N GLY A 444 -1.01 5.65 -12.22
CA GLY A 444 -0.47 5.88 -13.55
C GLY A 444 1.03 6.11 -13.52
N GLU A 445 1.60 6.44 -14.67
CA GLU A 445 3.03 6.78 -14.82
C GLU A 445 3.42 7.95 -13.90
N GLU A 446 2.56 8.97 -13.82
CA GLU A 446 2.76 10.15 -12.96
C GLU A 446 2.49 9.90 -11.46
N GLY A 447 2.26 8.64 -11.06
CA GLY A 447 1.93 8.24 -9.69
C GLY A 447 0.44 8.11 -9.43
N VAL A 448 0.04 8.25 -8.16
CA VAL A 448 -1.36 8.10 -7.72
C VAL A 448 -2.12 9.40 -7.92
N LYS A 449 -3.21 9.35 -8.66
CA LYS A 449 -4.16 10.45 -8.80
C LYS A 449 -5.51 10.04 -8.21
N ILE A 450 -6.08 10.94 -7.40
CA ILE A 450 -7.44 10.79 -6.86
C ILE A 450 -8.36 11.59 -7.77
N GLY A 451 -9.44 10.99 -8.26
CA GLY A 451 -10.49 11.74 -8.93
C GLY A 451 -11.40 12.38 -7.89
N ALA A 452 -11.55 13.70 -7.96
CA ALA A 452 -12.80 14.30 -7.52
C ALA A 452 -13.88 13.84 -8.51
N GLU A 453 -15.08 13.53 -8.02
CA GLU A 453 -16.25 13.48 -8.91
C GLU A 453 -16.19 14.75 -9.76
N GLU A 454 -16.23 14.62 -11.08
CA GLU A 454 -16.54 15.76 -11.93
C GLU A 454 -17.83 16.34 -11.34
N ASP A 455 -17.74 17.55 -10.78
CA ASP A 455 -18.91 18.31 -10.39
C ASP A 455 -19.83 18.27 -11.61
N GLY A 456 -20.96 17.59 -11.45
CA GLY A 456 -21.89 17.37 -12.55
C GLY A 456 -22.32 18.72 -13.09
N GLU A 457 -21.66 19.18 -14.15
CA GLU A 457 -22.27 20.09 -15.08
C GLU A 457 -23.45 19.33 -15.64
N GLY A 458 -24.64 19.74 -15.20
CA GLY A 458 -25.91 19.34 -15.75
C GLY A 458 -25.96 19.68 -17.24
N GLY A 459 -25.39 18.80 -18.05
CA GLY A 459 -25.58 18.74 -19.49
C GLY A 459 -26.90 18.07 -19.76
N ASN A 460 -27.96 18.87 -19.75
CA ASN A 460 -29.27 18.51 -20.26
C ASN A 460 -29.14 17.99 -21.70
N ARG A 461 -29.36 16.69 -21.93
CA ARG A 461 -29.77 16.14 -23.24
C ARG A 461 -30.38 14.74 -23.11
#